data_AF-A0A3N1WKA6-F1
#
_entry.id   AF-A0A3N1WKA6-F1
#
_cell.length_a   1.000
_cell.length_b   1.000
_cell.length_c   1.000
_cell.angle_alpha   90.00
_cell.angle_beta   90.00
_cell.angle_gamma   90.00
#
_symmetry.space_group_name_H-M   'P 1'
#
loop_
_entity.id
_entity.type
_entity.pdbx_description
1 polymer ?
#
loop_
_entity_poly.entity_id
_entity_poly.type
_entity_poly.pdbx_seq_one_letter_code
_entity_poly.pdbx_strand_id
1 'polypeptide(L)'
;MTRTTSVPHDAVFKTFLNHPDTARDFIALHMAFRLMRYAVAAMQRHLDAGRSHLPLVIPFLFYNGRRSPYPYSTNWLQEFYDPVLAEKLYREHFPLIDVTIIPDKDIMHHRSMAALTLLQKHIHQRDLTKLLDRLCTVLIAGYLTGQQLVSLINYLVQAGESPDAPAFVRTLALRMPQHKDELMTIAQQLEQIGVKKGIKKGIKKGLLLGEEQGMIKGRREAALSIARSLLDRGMDADSILAVTGLMPDDLELPH
;
A
#
# COMPACT_ATOMS: atom_id res chain seq x y z
N MET A 1 -16.57 17.59 -19.12
CA MET A 1 -17.45 18.21 -18.10
C MET A 1 -18.23 17.11 -17.41
N THR A 2 -17.71 16.60 -16.31
CA THR A 2 -18.34 15.53 -15.52
C THR A 2 -19.39 16.15 -14.62
N ARG A 3 -20.66 15.87 -14.93
CA ARG A 3 -21.81 16.28 -14.12
C ARG A 3 -21.84 15.40 -12.88
N THR A 4 -21.27 15.86 -11.77
CA THR A 4 -21.49 15.27 -10.46
C THR A 4 -22.97 15.41 -10.15
N THR A 5 -23.69 14.30 -10.11
CA THR A 5 -25.04 14.22 -9.57
C THR A 5 -24.98 14.62 -8.10
N SER A 6 -25.32 15.88 -7.79
CA SER A 6 -25.49 16.29 -6.41
C SER A 6 -26.63 15.47 -5.82
N VAL A 7 -26.32 14.63 -4.83
CA VAL A 7 -27.33 14.03 -3.97
C VAL A 7 -28.20 15.20 -3.45
N PRO A 8 -29.54 15.09 -3.38
CA PRO A 8 -30.41 16.21 -3.00
C PRO A 8 -29.96 16.92 -1.71
N HIS A 9 -29.36 16.17 -0.77
CA HIS A 9 -28.78 16.69 0.46
C HIS A 9 -27.64 17.71 0.25
N ASP A 10 -26.81 17.59 -0.79
CA ASP A 10 -25.68 18.50 -1.06
C ASP A 10 -26.14 19.88 -1.54
N ALA A 11 -27.21 19.92 -2.35
CA ALA A 11 -27.82 21.17 -2.79
C ALA A 11 -28.52 21.88 -1.62
N VAL A 12 -29.20 21.12 -0.76
CA VAL A 12 -29.81 21.63 0.46
C VAL A 12 -28.74 22.13 1.45
N PHE A 13 -27.66 21.38 1.63
CA PHE A 13 -26.54 21.72 2.51
C PHE A 13 -25.84 23.02 2.08
N LYS A 14 -25.57 23.19 0.79
CA LYS A 14 -24.99 24.44 0.24
C LYS A 14 -25.95 25.63 0.39
N THR A 15 -27.26 25.41 0.25
CA THR A 15 -28.27 26.46 0.41
C THR A 15 -28.42 26.89 1.89
N PHE A 16 -28.27 25.95 2.83
CA PHE A 16 -28.26 26.21 4.28
C PHE A 16 -27.07 27.08 4.71
N LEU A 17 -25.89 26.88 4.10
CA LEU A 17 -24.68 27.65 4.42
C LEU A 17 -24.67 29.08 3.87
N ASN A 18 -25.56 29.41 2.93
CA ASN A 18 -25.70 30.78 2.41
C ASN A 18 -26.46 31.72 3.35
N HIS A 19 -27.03 31.19 4.45
CA HIS A 19 -27.67 31.97 5.50
C HIS A 19 -26.76 32.02 6.74
N PRO A 20 -26.15 33.16 7.07
CA PRO A 20 -25.11 33.25 8.11
C PRO A 20 -25.54 32.72 9.48
N ASP A 21 -26.81 32.90 9.85
CA ASP A 21 -27.33 32.41 11.14
C ASP A 21 -27.53 30.90 11.13
N THR A 22 -28.06 30.34 10.04
CA THR A 22 -28.21 28.90 9.84
C THR A 22 -26.85 28.19 9.76
N ALA A 23 -25.86 28.80 9.11
CA ALA A 23 -24.49 28.30 9.08
C ALA A 23 -23.86 28.31 10.48
N ARG A 24 -24.10 29.36 11.26
CA ARG A 24 -23.61 29.47 12.65
C ARG A 24 -24.25 28.41 13.55
N ASP A 25 -25.55 28.19 13.42
CA ASP A 25 -26.27 27.16 14.17
C ASP A 25 -25.83 25.75 13.79
N PHE A 26 -25.60 25.47 12.50
CA PHE A 26 -25.04 24.20 12.05
C PHE A 26 -23.61 23.96 12.56
N ILE A 27 -22.78 25.01 12.57
CA ILE A 27 -21.43 24.95 13.16
C ILE A 27 -21.49 24.64 14.66
N ALA A 28 -22.42 25.27 15.37
CA ALA A 28 -22.63 25.03 16.79
C ALA A 28 -23.20 23.62 17.05
N LEU A 29 -24.13 23.12 16.24
CA LEU A 29 -24.71 21.79 16.38
C LEU A 29 -23.65 20.69 16.50
N HIS A 30 -22.60 20.75 15.67
CA HIS A 30 -21.53 19.74 15.61
C HIS A 30 -20.28 20.13 16.41
N MET A 31 -20.40 21.05 17.37
CA MET A 31 -19.23 21.55 18.11
C MET A 31 -18.59 20.46 18.98
N ALA A 32 -19.38 19.55 19.57
CA ALA A 32 -18.86 18.47 20.39
C ALA A 32 -17.96 17.53 19.58
N PHE A 33 -18.41 17.07 18.41
CA PHE A 33 -17.58 16.28 17.49
C PHE A 33 -16.32 17.03 17.03
N ARG A 34 -16.42 18.33 16.75
CA ARG A 34 -15.25 19.16 16.37
C ARG A 34 -14.20 19.23 17.48
N LEU A 35 -14.63 19.42 18.72
CA LEU A 35 -13.74 19.44 19.88
C LEU A 35 -13.01 18.10 20.04
N MET A 36 -13.73 16.98 19.89
CA MET A 36 -13.12 15.65 19.92
C MET A 36 -12.07 15.49 18.81
N ARG A 37 -12.39 15.91 17.57
CA ARG A 37 -11.43 15.91 16.45
C ARG A 37 -10.17 16.73 16.75
N TYR A 38 -10.31 17.91 17.36
CA TYR A 38 -9.16 18.72 17.74
C TYR A 38 -8.31 18.08 18.84
N ALA A 39 -8.95 17.46 19.83
CA ALA A 39 -8.25 16.74 20.89
C ALA A 39 -7.42 15.57 20.31
N VAL A 40 -8.02 14.74 19.45
CA VAL A 40 -7.33 13.64 18.78
C VAL A 40 -6.21 14.15 17.86
N ALA A 41 -6.42 15.25 17.13
CA ALA A 41 -5.37 15.82 16.30
C ALA A 41 -4.18 16.35 17.12
N ALA A 42 -4.43 16.95 18.28
CA ALA A 42 -3.37 17.40 19.19
C ALA A 42 -2.60 16.21 19.79
N MET A 43 -3.31 15.16 20.18
CA MET A 43 -2.74 13.87 20.59
C MET A 43 -1.84 13.26 19.50
N GLN A 44 -2.30 13.23 18.25
CA GLN A 44 -1.53 12.69 17.12
C GLN A 44 -0.23 13.50 16.89
N ARG A 45 -0.31 14.83 16.86
CA ARG A 45 0.88 15.69 16.72
C ARG A 45 1.92 15.45 17.81
N HIS A 46 1.48 15.09 19.02
CA HIS A 46 2.39 14.74 20.11
C HIS A 46 3.18 13.46 19.80
N LEU A 47 2.50 12.43 19.27
CA LEU A 47 3.15 11.19 18.83
C LEU A 47 4.09 11.44 17.63
N ASP A 48 3.65 12.23 16.66
CA ASP A 48 4.45 12.58 15.47
C ASP A 48 5.75 13.32 15.85
N ALA A 49 5.77 14.00 16.99
CA ALA A 49 6.97 14.62 17.56
C ALA A 49 7.92 13.62 18.27
N GLY A 50 7.69 12.32 18.13
CA GLY A 50 8.54 11.25 18.68
C GLY A 50 8.27 10.91 20.15
N ARG A 51 7.15 11.36 20.72
CA ARG A 51 6.74 11.04 22.09
C ARG A 51 6.10 9.66 22.12
N SER A 52 6.33 8.90 23.19
CA SER A 52 5.90 7.50 23.30
C SER A 52 4.51 7.29 23.91
N HIS A 53 3.90 8.32 24.49
CA HIS A 53 2.61 8.23 25.19
C HIS A 53 1.68 9.38 24.79
N LEU A 54 0.37 9.15 24.86
CA LEU A 54 -0.63 10.17 24.60
C LEU A 54 -0.73 11.19 25.76
N PRO A 55 -0.81 12.50 25.48
CA PRO A 55 -1.10 13.50 26.48
C PRO A 55 -2.62 13.56 26.76
N LEU A 56 -3.01 13.94 27.97
CA LEU A 56 -4.39 14.31 28.25
C LEU A 56 -4.68 15.68 27.62
N VAL A 57 -5.62 15.72 26.67
CA VAL A 57 -6.11 16.97 26.06
C VAL A 57 -7.52 17.24 26.56
N ILE A 58 -7.74 18.39 27.19
CA ILE A 58 -9.03 18.79 27.75
C ILE A 58 -9.72 19.71 26.75
N PRO A 59 -10.74 19.23 26.01
CA PRO A 59 -11.55 20.11 25.18
C PRO A 59 -12.50 20.93 26.04
N PHE A 60 -12.41 22.26 25.96
CA PHE A 60 -13.39 23.17 26.54
C PHE A 60 -13.77 24.26 25.54
N LEU A 61 -14.97 24.80 25.69
CA LEU A 61 -15.53 25.82 24.80
C LEU A 61 -16.00 27.01 25.62
N PHE A 62 -15.47 28.18 25.32
CA PHE A 62 -16.07 29.44 25.75
C PHE A 62 -17.16 29.83 24.75
N TYR A 63 -18.42 29.82 25.20
CA TYR A 63 -19.56 30.16 24.37
C TYR A 63 -20.10 31.56 24.72
N ASN A 64 -20.15 32.45 23.73
CA ASN A 64 -20.75 33.78 23.82
C ASN A 64 -21.67 34.02 22.62
N GLY A 65 -22.56 33.06 22.34
CA GLY A 65 -23.55 33.19 21.28
C GLY A 65 -24.82 33.89 21.76
N ARG A 66 -25.63 34.36 20.81
CA ARG A 66 -26.89 35.07 21.10
C ARG A 66 -27.95 34.20 21.77
N ARG A 67 -27.92 32.88 21.54
CA ARG A 67 -28.87 31.91 22.12
C ARG A 67 -28.30 31.33 23.41
N SER A 68 -28.93 31.63 24.54
CA SER A 68 -28.48 31.20 25.86
C SER A 68 -29.59 30.46 26.62
N PRO A 69 -29.31 29.34 27.31
CA PRO A 69 -28.01 28.66 27.38
C PRO A 69 -27.63 28.00 26.05
N TYR A 70 -26.38 27.53 25.93
CA TYR A 70 -25.91 26.78 24.76
C TYR A 70 -26.89 25.64 24.44
N PRO A 71 -27.48 25.59 23.23
CA PRO A 71 -28.67 24.77 23.00
C PRO A 71 -28.38 23.34 22.51
N TYR A 72 -27.11 22.97 22.33
CA TYR A 72 -26.71 21.67 21.76
C TYR A 72 -25.97 20.80 22.77
N SER A 73 -25.92 19.50 22.53
CA SER A 73 -25.15 18.56 23.37
C SER A 73 -23.64 18.88 23.30
N THR A 74 -22.96 18.75 24.43
CA THR A 74 -21.48 18.76 24.51
C THR A 74 -20.88 17.36 24.51
N ASN A 75 -21.71 16.31 24.55
CA ASN A 75 -21.31 14.92 24.36
C ASN A 75 -21.45 14.54 22.89
N TRP A 76 -20.32 14.37 22.20
CA TRP A 76 -20.28 14.05 20.77
C TRP A 76 -20.94 12.71 20.43
N LEU A 77 -21.07 11.80 21.40
CA LEU A 77 -21.73 10.50 21.21
C LEU A 77 -23.24 10.63 21.00
N GLN A 78 -23.84 11.74 21.43
CA GLN A 78 -25.26 12.04 21.21
C GLN A 78 -25.56 12.46 19.76
N GLU A 79 -24.54 12.70 18.95
CA GLU A 79 -24.71 13.06 17.53
C GLU A 79 -24.91 11.83 16.62
N PHE A 80 -24.70 10.61 17.13
CA PHE A 80 -24.96 9.38 16.38
C PHE A 80 -26.46 9.08 16.28
N TYR A 81 -26.87 8.38 15.21
CA TYR A 81 -28.24 7.90 15.06
C TYR A 81 -28.68 6.97 16.23
N ASP A 82 -27.75 6.19 16.76
CA ASP A 82 -27.92 5.38 17.98
C ASP A 82 -26.83 5.76 19.01
N PRO A 83 -27.13 6.72 19.92
CA PRO A 83 -26.19 7.15 20.94
C PRO A 83 -25.78 6.05 21.94
N VAL A 84 -26.67 5.10 22.23
CA VAL A 84 -26.40 4.01 23.19
C VAL A 84 -25.36 3.05 22.60
N LEU A 85 -25.53 2.69 21.32
CA LEU A 85 -24.54 1.89 20.61
C LEU A 85 -23.20 2.63 20.48
N ALA A 86 -23.21 3.93 20.19
CA ALA A 86 -21.99 4.74 20.12
C ALA A 86 -21.26 4.79 21.47
N GLU A 87 -21.98 4.97 22.57
CA GLU A 87 -21.38 4.93 23.91
C GLU A 87 -20.74 3.58 24.21
N LYS A 88 -21.42 2.48 23.90
CA LYS A 88 -20.85 1.14 24.05
C LYS A 88 -19.59 0.94 23.19
N LEU A 89 -19.60 1.42 21.95
CA LEU A 89 -18.50 1.20 21.01
C LEU A 89 -17.26 2.04 21.34
N TYR A 90 -17.43 3.30 21.73
CA TYR A 90 -16.33 4.25 21.89
C TYR A 90 -15.83 4.39 23.33
N ARG A 91 -16.54 3.85 24.33
CA ARG A 91 -16.06 3.82 25.73
C ARG A 91 -15.41 2.50 26.12
N GLU A 92 -15.79 1.41 25.47
CA GLU A 92 -15.21 0.09 25.70
C GLU A 92 -13.95 -0.11 24.85
N HIS A 93 -13.26 -1.23 25.09
CA HIS A 93 -12.17 -1.68 24.23
C HIS A 93 -12.69 -1.91 22.82
N PHE A 94 -11.96 -1.38 21.82
CA PHE A 94 -12.32 -1.64 20.42
C PHE A 94 -12.23 -3.14 20.11
N PRO A 95 -13.21 -3.69 19.38
CA PRO A 95 -13.18 -5.10 19.01
C PRO A 95 -12.00 -5.36 18.05
N LEU A 96 -11.13 -6.30 18.43
CA LEU A 96 -10.10 -6.85 17.56
C LEU A 96 -10.60 -8.19 17.00
N ILE A 97 -10.71 -8.29 15.68
CA ILE A 97 -11.05 -9.54 15.01
C ILE A 97 -9.77 -10.18 14.50
N ASP A 98 -9.28 -11.19 15.22
CA ASP A 98 -8.16 -12.00 14.76
C ASP A 98 -8.65 -13.00 13.70
N VAL A 99 -8.47 -12.65 12.42
CA VAL A 99 -8.88 -13.50 11.30
C VAL A 99 -8.08 -14.79 11.20
N THR A 100 -6.91 -14.89 11.85
CA THR A 100 -6.01 -16.05 11.71
C THR A 100 -6.59 -17.29 12.40
N ILE A 101 -7.37 -17.09 13.46
CA ILE A 101 -7.96 -18.17 14.26
C ILE A 101 -9.36 -18.58 13.79
N ILE A 102 -10.01 -17.79 12.91
CA ILE A 102 -11.38 -18.09 12.45
C ILE A 102 -11.31 -19.20 11.40
N PRO A 103 -11.94 -20.37 11.60
CA PRO A 103 -11.93 -21.45 10.61
C PRO A 103 -12.53 -21.03 9.27
N ASP A 104 -11.96 -21.50 8.16
CA ASP A 104 -12.39 -21.07 6.81
C ASP A 104 -13.88 -21.36 6.58
N LYS A 105 -14.37 -22.51 7.05
CA LYS A 105 -15.78 -22.90 6.98
C LYS A 105 -16.70 -21.85 7.63
N ASP A 106 -16.26 -21.22 8.72
CA ASP A 106 -17.05 -20.22 9.43
C ASP A 106 -17.01 -18.89 8.66
N ILE A 107 -15.83 -18.54 8.11
CA ILE A 107 -15.67 -17.38 7.23
C ILE A 107 -16.59 -17.47 6.00
N MET A 108 -16.79 -18.67 5.43
CA MET A 108 -17.69 -18.86 4.28
C MET A 108 -19.12 -18.36 4.54
N HIS A 109 -19.55 -18.29 5.80
CA HIS A 109 -20.89 -17.82 6.18
C HIS A 109 -20.97 -16.30 6.42
N HIS A 110 -19.86 -15.55 6.32
CA HIS A 110 -19.80 -14.10 6.59
C HIS A 110 -20.36 -13.21 5.45
N ARG A 111 -21.12 -13.77 4.51
CA ARG A 111 -21.76 -13.05 3.38
C ARG A 111 -20.80 -12.12 2.65
N SER A 112 -21.02 -10.80 2.68
CA SER A 112 -20.19 -9.79 2.00
C SER A 112 -18.77 -9.68 2.56
N MET A 113 -18.54 -10.08 3.81
CA MET A 113 -17.20 -10.02 4.40
C MET A 113 -16.35 -11.26 4.09
N ALA A 114 -16.98 -12.37 3.70
CA ALA A 114 -16.30 -13.66 3.56
C ALA A 114 -15.08 -13.59 2.61
N ALA A 115 -15.20 -12.88 1.48
CA ALA A 115 -14.13 -12.83 0.48
C ALA A 115 -12.91 -12.06 0.98
N LEU A 116 -13.14 -10.89 1.60
CA LEU A 116 -12.06 -10.08 2.18
C LEU A 116 -11.42 -10.79 3.37
N THR A 117 -12.20 -11.39 4.26
CA THR A 117 -11.69 -12.11 5.42
C THR A 117 -10.85 -13.33 5.00
N LEU A 118 -11.31 -14.12 4.02
CA LEU A 118 -10.54 -15.22 3.45
C LEU A 118 -9.21 -14.73 2.88
N LEU A 119 -9.23 -13.66 2.08
CA LEU A 119 -8.01 -13.12 1.49
C LEU A 119 -7.05 -12.57 2.53
N GLN A 120 -7.53 -11.85 3.55
CA GLN A 120 -6.72 -11.35 4.65
C GLN A 120 -6.09 -12.50 5.44
N LYS A 121 -6.86 -13.54 5.78
CA LYS A 121 -6.35 -14.71 6.49
C LYS A 121 -5.22 -15.41 5.74
N HIS A 122 -5.30 -15.46 4.42
CA HIS A 122 -4.37 -16.21 3.57
C HIS A 122 -3.37 -15.31 2.83
N ILE A 123 -3.27 -14.01 3.15
CA ILE A 123 -2.50 -13.04 2.35
C ILE A 123 -0.99 -13.38 2.26
N HIS A 124 -0.45 -13.98 3.32
CA HIS A 124 0.95 -14.41 3.39
C HIS A 124 1.20 -15.81 2.78
N GLN A 125 0.17 -16.49 2.26
CA GLN A 125 0.37 -17.77 1.60
C GLN A 125 0.98 -17.57 0.22
N ARG A 126 2.10 -18.26 -0.03
CA ARG A 126 2.76 -18.24 -1.35
C ARG A 126 1.92 -18.92 -2.43
N ASP A 127 1.19 -19.96 -2.05
CA ASP A 127 0.35 -20.75 -2.94
C ASP A 127 -1.15 -20.45 -2.69
N LEU A 128 -1.70 -19.56 -3.51
CA LEU A 128 -3.11 -19.16 -3.43
C LEU A 128 -4.05 -20.16 -4.12
N THR A 129 -3.54 -21.20 -4.79
CA THR A 129 -4.41 -22.19 -5.47
C THR A 129 -5.34 -22.89 -4.49
N LYS A 130 -4.89 -23.11 -3.24
CA LYS A 130 -5.69 -23.67 -2.15
C LYS A 130 -6.86 -22.79 -1.74
N LEU A 131 -6.80 -21.49 -2.02
CA LEU A 131 -7.87 -20.54 -1.72
C LEU A 131 -8.91 -20.47 -2.84
N LEU A 132 -8.54 -20.91 -4.04
CA LEU A 132 -9.26 -20.61 -5.27
C LEU A 132 -10.70 -21.11 -5.25
N ASP A 133 -10.93 -22.37 -4.88
CA ASP A 133 -12.27 -22.95 -4.81
C ASP A 133 -13.18 -22.16 -3.86
N ARG A 134 -12.69 -21.89 -2.64
CA ARG A 134 -13.42 -21.15 -1.60
C ARG A 134 -13.71 -19.72 -2.03
N LEU A 135 -12.72 -19.05 -2.59
CA LEU A 135 -12.88 -17.68 -3.06
C LEU A 135 -13.89 -17.61 -4.21
N CYS A 136 -13.82 -18.51 -5.19
CA CYS A 136 -14.83 -18.60 -6.25
C CYS A 136 -16.23 -18.79 -5.67
N THR A 137 -16.42 -19.70 -4.71
CA THR A 137 -17.72 -19.93 -4.07
C THR A 137 -18.27 -18.65 -3.45
N VAL A 138 -17.47 -17.91 -2.68
CA VAL A 138 -17.91 -16.67 -2.03
C VAL A 138 -18.18 -15.56 -3.04
N LEU A 139 -17.33 -15.44 -4.06
CA LEU A 139 -17.49 -14.39 -5.08
C LEU A 139 -18.73 -14.65 -5.97
N ILE A 140 -19.01 -15.90 -6.33
CA ILE A 140 -20.19 -16.30 -7.10
C ILE A 140 -21.48 -16.07 -6.31
N ALA A 141 -21.44 -16.15 -4.98
CA ALA A 141 -22.60 -15.85 -4.13
C ALA A 141 -23.15 -14.41 -4.28
N GLY A 142 -22.42 -13.53 -4.99
CA GLY A 142 -22.99 -12.27 -5.48
C GLY A 142 -23.12 -11.16 -4.43
N TYR A 143 -22.42 -11.28 -3.31
CA TYR A 143 -22.45 -10.26 -2.25
C TYR A 143 -21.61 -9.02 -2.55
N LEU A 144 -20.75 -9.07 -3.58
CA LEU A 144 -19.87 -7.98 -3.97
C LEU A 144 -20.32 -7.35 -5.29
N THR A 145 -20.22 -6.04 -5.37
CA THR A 145 -20.30 -5.30 -6.63
C THR A 145 -19.05 -5.52 -7.47
N GLY A 146 -19.11 -5.26 -8.79
CA GLY A 146 -17.92 -5.32 -9.66
C GLY A 146 -16.75 -4.45 -9.16
N GLN A 147 -17.04 -3.23 -8.70
CA GLN A 147 -16.02 -2.35 -8.13
C GLN A 147 -15.37 -2.92 -6.86
N GLN A 148 -16.15 -3.56 -5.99
CA GLN A 148 -15.62 -4.23 -4.80
C GLN A 148 -14.78 -5.45 -5.17
N LEU A 149 -15.20 -6.24 -6.17
CA LEU A 149 -14.42 -7.35 -6.69
C LEU A 149 -13.06 -6.87 -7.23
N VAL A 150 -13.05 -5.85 -8.09
CA VAL A 150 -11.81 -5.27 -8.63
C VAL A 150 -10.90 -4.76 -7.50
N SER A 151 -11.47 -4.07 -6.51
CA SER A 151 -10.70 -3.57 -5.36
C SER A 151 -10.09 -4.71 -4.55
N LEU A 152 -10.83 -5.79 -4.37
CA LEU A 152 -10.41 -6.98 -3.64
C LEU A 152 -9.25 -7.71 -4.34
N ILE A 153 -9.34 -7.88 -5.66
CA ILE A 153 -8.27 -8.50 -6.45
C ILE A 153 -7.02 -7.61 -6.47
N ASN A 154 -7.19 -6.29 -6.59
CA ASN A 154 -6.07 -5.36 -6.50
C ASN A 154 -5.37 -5.41 -5.13
N TYR A 155 -6.14 -5.51 -4.05
CA TYR A 155 -5.58 -5.72 -2.71
C TYR A 155 -4.76 -7.00 -2.63
N LEU A 156 -5.29 -8.13 -3.12
CA LEU A 156 -4.57 -9.41 -3.14
C LEU A 156 -3.24 -9.31 -3.88
N VAL A 157 -3.21 -8.65 -5.02
CA VAL A 157 -1.98 -8.47 -5.82
C VAL A 157 -0.95 -7.60 -5.09
N GLN A 158 -1.41 -6.54 -4.42
CA GLN A 158 -0.52 -5.55 -3.80
C GLN A 158 0.04 -6.03 -2.46
N ALA A 159 -0.81 -6.67 -1.66
CA ALA A 159 -0.47 -7.13 -0.32
C ALA A 159 -0.04 -8.62 -0.27
N GLY A 160 -0.44 -9.41 -1.26
CA GLY A 160 -0.17 -10.84 -1.29
C GLY A 160 1.28 -11.19 -1.62
N GLU A 161 1.75 -12.27 -1.02
CA GLU A 161 3.13 -12.75 -1.21
C GLU A 161 3.26 -13.82 -2.31
N SER A 162 2.18 -14.10 -3.05
CA SER A 162 2.21 -15.11 -4.10
C SER A 162 2.98 -14.63 -5.34
N PRO A 163 4.01 -15.37 -5.79
CA PRO A 163 4.80 -14.97 -6.96
C PRO A 163 4.03 -15.05 -8.27
N ASP A 164 2.90 -15.77 -8.32
CA ASP A 164 2.11 -16.01 -9.53
C ASP A 164 0.68 -15.46 -9.43
N ALA A 165 0.55 -14.24 -8.91
CA ALA A 165 -0.71 -13.50 -8.90
C ALA A 165 -1.38 -13.40 -10.30
N PRO A 166 -0.65 -13.18 -11.43
CA PRO A 166 -1.28 -13.14 -12.74
C PRO A 166 -1.97 -14.44 -13.14
N ALA A 167 -1.35 -15.61 -12.94
CA ALA A 167 -1.99 -16.89 -13.25
C ALA A 167 -3.21 -17.12 -12.36
N PHE A 168 -3.12 -16.79 -11.07
CA PHE A 168 -4.26 -16.88 -10.16
C PHE A 168 -5.46 -16.06 -10.65
N VAL A 169 -5.24 -14.81 -11.05
CA VAL A 169 -6.31 -13.94 -11.57
C VAL A 169 -6.88 -14.48 -12.90
N ARG A 170 -6.05 -15.02 -13.79
CA ARG A 170 -6.52 -15.70 -15.01
C ARG A 170 -7.42 -16.89 -14.69
N THR A 171 -7.02 -17.72 -13.72
CA THR A 171 -7.83 -18.87 -13.31
C THR A 171 -9.16 -18.42 -12.70
N LEU A 172 -9.17 -17.34 -11.91
CA LEU A 172 -10.42 -16.73 -11.44
C LEU A 172 -11.31 -16.25 -12.60
N ALA A 173 -10.73 -15.56 -13.59
CA ALA A 173 -11.46 -15.07 -14.76
C ALA A 173 -12.13 -16.21 -15.56
N LEU A 174 -11.46 -17.36 -15.68
CA LEU A 174 -12.00 -18.54 -16.35
C LEU A 174 -13.19 -19.15 -15.59
N ARG A 175 -13.17 -19.11 -14.25
CA ARG A 175 -14.25 -19.65 -13.41
C ARG A 175 -15.39 -18.68 -13.18
N MET A 176 -15.21 -17.41 -13.53
CA MET A 176 -16.19 -16.35 -13.34
C MET A 176 -16.49 -15.62 -14.66
N PRO A 177 -17.23 -16.25 -15.60
CA PRO A 177 -17.46 -15.68 -16.92
C PRO A 177 -18.05 -14.27 -16.89
N GLN A 178 -18.90 -13.98 -15.90
CA GLN A 178 -19.54 -12.68 -15.71
C GLN A 178 -18.57 -11.52 -15.39
N HIS A 179 -17.38 -11.83 -14.87
CA HIS A 179 -16.33 -10.84 -14.53
C HIS A 179 -15.06 -11.05 -15.36
N LYS A 180 -15.14 -11.84 -16.44
CA LYS A 180 -13.98 -12.27 -17.22
C LYS A 180 -13.19 -11.09 -17.76
N ASP A 181 -13.85 -10.09 -18.34
CA ASP A 181 -13.16 -8.97 -18.99
C ASP A 181 -12.41 -8.08 -17.98
N GLU A 182 -13.04 -7.79 -16.84
CA GLU A 182 -12.42 -7.03 -15.74
C GLU A 182 -11.20 -7.76 -15.18
N LEU A 183 -11.34 -9.06 -14.87
CA LEU A 183 -10.28 -9.87 -14.31
C LEU A 183 -9.15 -10.11 -15.32
N MET A 184 -9.47 -10.32 -16.60
CA MET A 184 -8.47 -10.47 -17.66
C MET A 184 -7.67 -9.18 -17.87
N THR A 185 -8.33 -8.02 -17.79
CA THR A 185 -7.65 -6.71 -17.85
C THR A 185 -6.65 -6.57 -16.70
N ILE A 186 -7.05 -6.93 -15.48
CA ILE A 186 -6.14 -6.94 -14.33
C ILE A 186 -4.97 -7.89 -14.60
N ALA A 187 -5.22 -9.15 -14.99
CA ALA A 187 -4.16 -10.12 -15.25
C ALA A 187 -3.13 -9.62 -16.29
N GLN A 188 -3.60 -9.07 -17.41
CA GLN A 188 -2.75 -8.50 -18.46
C GLN A 188 -1.90 -7.34 -17.93
N GLN A 189 -2.49 -6.45 -17.12
CA GLN A 189 -1.76 -5.34 -16.50
C GLN A 189 -0.64 -5.85 -15.57
N LEU A 190 -0.90 -6.91 -14.79
CA LEU A 190 0.12 -7.50 -13.92
C LEU A 190 1.29 -8.07 -14.70
N GLU A 191 1.03 -8.76 -15.81
CA GLU A 191 2.07 -9.31 -16.68
C GLU A 191 2.91 -8.21 -17.30
N GLN A 192 2.29 -7.13 -17.78
CA GLN A 192 3.02 -5.98 -18.31
C GLN A 192 3.91 -5.32 -17.24
N ILE A 193 3.42 -5.19 -16.00
CA ILE A 193 4.21 -4.71 -14.87
C ILE A 193 5.38 -5.66 -14.59
N GLY A 194 5.14 -6.97 -14.59
CA GLY A 194 6.14 -8.01 -14.41
C GLY A 194 7.25 -7.91 -15.47
N VAL A 195 6.88 -7.83 -16.74
CA VAL A 195 7.81 -7.68 -17.88
C VAL A 195 8.62 -6.39 -17.76
N LYS A 196 7.97 -5.24 -17.51
CA LYS A 196 8.66 -3.96 -17.33
C LYS A 196 9.67 -4.00 -16.17
N LYS A 197 9.28 -4.59 -15.03
CA LYS A 197 10.18 -4.79 -13.88
C LYS A 197 11.34 -5.72 -14.23
N GLY A 198 11.06 -6.81 -14.97
CA GLY A 198 12.05 -7.77 -15.44
C GLY A 198 13.10 -7.13 -16.34
N ILE A 199 12.68 -6.39 -17.37
CA ILE A 199 13.56 -5.65 -18.27
C ILE A 199 14.41 -4.65 -17.49
N LYS A 200 13.79 -3.84 -16.62
CA LYS A 200 14.53 -2.84 -15.81
C LYS A 200 15.59 -3.50 -14.91
N LYS A 201 15.26 -4.61 -14.27
CA LYS A 201 16.22 -5.39 -13.46
C LYS A 201 17.33 -5.98 -14.34
N GLY A 202 16.99 -6.51 -15.52
CA GLY A 202 17.93 -7.05 -16.48
C GLY A 202 18.94 -6.01 -16.97
N ILE A 203 18.47 -4.84 -17.40
CA ILE A 203 19.32 -3.72 -17.82
C ILE A 203 20.23 -3.28 -16.68
N LYS A 204 19.69 -3.09 -15.47
CA LYS A 204 20.50 -2.69 -14.31
C LYS A 204 21.59 -3.71 -13.99
N LYS A 205 21.25 -5.00 -13.99
CA LYS A 205 22.22 -6.08 -13.74
C LYS A 205 23.27 -6.17 -14.85
N GLY A 206 22.85 -6.01 -16.11
CA GLY A 206 23.74 -6.00 -17.27
C GLY A 206 24.73 -4.84 -17.24
N LEU A 207 24.27 -3.63 -16.88
CA LEU A 207 25.14 -2.47 -16.73
C LEU A 207 26.19 -2.69 -15.64
N LEU A 208 25.78 -3.15 -14.45
CA LEU A 208 26.70 -3.43 -13.35
C LEU A 208 27.76 -4.48 -13.71
N LEU A 209 27.34 -5.59 -14.32
CA LEU A 209 28.27 -6.63 -14.77
C LEU A 209 29.20 -6.12 -15.88
N GLY A 210 28.69 -5.28 -16.79
CA GLY A 210 29.47 -4.68 -17.87
C GLY A 210 30.52 -3.68 -17.35
N GLU A 211 30.15 -2.84 -16.39
CA GLU A 211 31.07 -1.91 -15.71
C GLU A 211 32.18 -2.67 -14.98
N GLU A 212 31.83 -3.72 -14.21
CA GLU A 212 32.80 -4.53 -13.49
C GLU A 212 33.78 -5.25 -14.44
N GLN A 213 33.25 -5.91 -15.48
CA GLN A 213 34.09 -6.59 -16.49
C GLN A 213 34.94 -5.58 -17.28
N GLY A 214 34.39 -4.42 -17.62
CA GLY A 214 35.09 -3.35 -18.32
C GLY A 214 36.23 -2.79 -17.48
N MET A 215 36.02 -2.57 -16.18
CA MET A 215 37.06 -2.13 -15.25
C MET A 215 38.19 -3.15 -15.13
N ILE A 216 37.87 -4.45 -15.01
CA ILE A 216 38.87 -5.52 -14.93
C ILE A 216 39.70 -5.59 -16.22
N LYS A 217 39.03 -5.59 -17.38
CA LYS A 217 39.71 -5.60 -18.69
C LYS A 217 40.58 -4.36 -18.88
N GLY A 218 40.05 -3.17 -18.62
CA GLY A 218 40.79 -1.91 -18.74
C GLY A 218 42.00 -1.84 -17.82
N ARG A 219 41.87 -2.32 -16.56
CA ARG A 219 43.01 -2.41 -15.64
C ARG A 219 44.09 -3.37 -16.16
N ARG A 220 43.69 -4.52 -16.71
CA ARG A 220 44.61 -5.51 -17.28
C ARG A 220 45.30 -4.98 -18.54
N GLU A 221 44.58 -4.34 -19.44
CA GLU A 221 45.14 -3.71 -20.66
C GLU A 221 46.11 -2.58 -20.31
N ALA A 222 45.78 -1.74 -19.32
CA ALA A 222 46.69 -0.70 -18.84
C ALA A 222 47.98 -1.29 -18.24
N ALA A 223 47.87 -2.35 -17.42
CA ALA A 223 49.02 -3.05 -16.86
C ALA A 223 49.94 -3.64 -17.95
N LEU A 224 49.36 -4.26 -18.98
CA LEU A 224 50.11 -4.78 -20.13
C LEU A 224 50.80 -3.66 -20.93
N SER A 225 50.13 -2.52 -21.14
CA SER A 225 50.72 -1.37 -21.82
C SER A 225 51.92 -0.78 -21.06
N ILE A 226 51.82 -0.73 -19.72
CA ILE A 226 52.93 -0.29 -18.84
C ILE A 226 54.07 -1.30 -18.91
N ALA A 227 53.79 -2.60 -18.80
CA ALA A 227 54.81 -3.65 -18.90
C ALA A 227 55.62 -3.56 -20.20
N ARG A 228 54.95 -3.38 -21.36
CA ARG A 228 55.59 -3.16 -22.66
C ARG A 228 56.52 -1.95 -22.66
N SER A 229 56.06 -0.83 -22.11
CA SER A 229 56.84 0.41 -22.04
C SER A 229 58.07 0.29 -21.13
N LEU A 230 58.02 -0.56 -20.11
CA LEU A 230 59.14 -0.82 -19.19
C LEU A 230 60.14 -1.81 -19.80
N LEU A 231 59.67 -2.82 -20.54
CA LEU A 231 60.51 -3.72 -21.33
C LEU A 231 61.35 -2.94 -22.36
N ASP A 232 60.73 -2.03 -23.10
CA ASP A 232 61.42 -1.17 -24.09
C ASP A 232 62.52 -0.29 -23.47
N ARG A 233 62.44 -0.04 -22.15
CA ARG A 233 63.44 0.72 -21.38
C ARG A 233 64.50 -0.16 -20.72
N GLY A 234 64.48 -1.47 -20.95
CA GLY A 234 65.48 -2.43 -20.46
C GLY A 234 65.32 -2.83 -18.99
N MET A 235 64.11 -2.70 -18.42
CA MET A 235 63.82 -3.17 -17.05
C MET A 235 63.67 -4.70 -17.03
N ASP A 236 64.14 -5.35 -15.97
CA ASP A 236 64.09 -6.81 -15.85
C ASP A 236 62.67 -7.34 -15.56
N ALA A 237 62.42 -8.59 -15.93
CA ALA A 237 61.09 -9.21 -15.86
C ALA A 237 60.52 -9.27 -14.43
N ASP A 238 61.35 -9.54 -13.42
CA ASP A 238 60.92 -9.63 -12.02
C ASP A 238 60.46 -8.26 -11.49
N SER A 239 61.21 -7.20 -11.81
CA SER A 239 60.83 -5.82 -11.50
C SER A 239 59.53 -5.39 -12.19
N ILE A 240 59.31 -5.82 -13.44
CA ILE A 240 58.09 -5.49 -14.21
C ILE A 240 56.86 -6.19 -13.63
N LEU A 241 56.96 -7.46 -13.26
CA LEU A 241 55.89 -8.20 -12.60
C LEU A 241 55.51 -7.57 -11.26
N ALA A 242 56.50 -7.15 -10.46
CA ALA A 242 56.28 -6.50 -9.18
C ALA A 242 55.55 -5.14 -9.30
N VAL A 243 55.84 -4.35 -10.34
CA VAL A 243 55.24 -3.02 -10.56
C VAL A 243 53.84 -3.10 -11.17
N THR A 244 53.62 -4.05 -12.08
CA THR A 244 52.35 -4.14 -12.85
C THR A 244 51.33 -5.07 -12.22
N GLY A 245 51.76 -5.96 -11.31
CA GLY A 245 50.91 -6.96 -10.67
C GLY A 245 50.39 -8.03 -11.63
N LEU A 246 51.02 -8.17 -12.80
CA LEU A 246 50.75 -9.22 -13.78
C LEU A 246 51.34 -10.56 -13.31
N MET A 247 50.82 -11.66 -13.84
CA MET A 247 51.38 -13.00 -13.62
C MET A 247 52.51 -13.27 -14.65
N PRO A 248 53.46 -14.17 -14.36
CA PRO A 248 54.54 -14.53 -15.30
C PRO A 248 54.01 -14.92 -16.70
N ASP A 249 52.94 -15.72 -16.73
CA ASP A 249 52.26 -16.16 -17.96
C ASP A 249 51.63 -14.99 -18.75
N ASP A 250 51.40 -13.82 -18.13
CA ASP A 250 50.87 -12.64 -18.83
C ASP A 250 51.96 -11.90 -19.63
N LEU A 251 53.24 -12.15 -19.35
CA LEU A 251 54.39 -11.66 -20.13
C LEU A 251 54.76 -12.62 -21.27
N GLU A 252 54.29 -13.87 -21.21
CA GLU A 252 54.49 -14.89 -22.24
C GLU A 252 53.27 -14.97 -23.16
N LEU A 253 53.28 -14.28 -24.32
CA LEU A 253 52.64 -14.61 -25.63
C LEU A 253 52.10 -13.36 -26.38
N PRO A 254 52.11 -13.38 -27.74
CA PRO A 254 53.23 -13.56 -28.67
C PRO A 254 53.47 -12.27 -29.50
N HIS A 255 54.49 -12.29 -30.34
CA HIS A 255 54.73 -11.32 -31.42
C HIS A 255 53.54 -11.12 -32.35
#